data_AF-K2QRN4-F1
#
_entry.id   AF-K2QRN4-F1
#
_cell.length_a   1.000
_cell.length_b   1.000
_cell.length_c   1.000
_cell.angle_alpha   90.00
_cell.angle_beta   90.00
_cell.angle_gamma   90.00
#
_symmetry.space_group_name_H-M   'P 1'
#
loop_
_entity.id
_entity.type
_entity.pdbx_description
1 polymer ?
#
loop_
_entity_poly.entity_id
_entity_poly.type
_entity_poly.pdbx_seq_one_letter_code
_entity_poly.pdbx_strand_id
1 'polypeptide(L)'
;MTIAGVGYGKLTASNFVAAADPIILDLDKNGFDLSSIGAGVMFDINADGHKDQMGWTSKDGILALDLDGNGLIDNGSEIFTPDFNGGQFASGVAALASLDTNGDGKIDASDDAFSKLKIWVDANNNGISDEGELSSLFDNGVTSISLTTDNTGGQEDGQTVFSTGTFTFADGSTGDFMEVGFDTIFGSDADPLTVMGTDGDDILHGGMGQVVMTGGVGNDTFVFDGTALDELDVADVITDFNGDGDVLDVTALLDSLLGEQASAETAASHLRATVEDGNTTVSVQTGADTWKDVVVL
;
A
#
# COMPACT_ATOMS: atom_id res chain seq x y z
N MET A 1 -1.54 20.91 -15.37
CA MET A 1 -2.48 21.79 -16.11
C MET A 1 -3.85 21.18 -15.92
N THR A 2 -4.75 21.83 -15.18
CA THR A 2 -6.03 21.23 -14.76
C THR A 2 -7.11 21.40 -15.83
N ILE A 3 -7.90 20.35 -16.08
CA ILE A 3 -9.03 20.34 -17.01
C ILE A 3 -10.29 20.04 -16.20
N ALA A 4 -11.21 21.00 -16.11
CA ALA A 4 -12.44 20.88 -15.32
C ALA A 4 -13.68 20.58 -16.19
N GLY A 5 -14.53 19.64 -15.74
CA GLY A 5 -15.95 19.61 -16.07
C GLY A 5 -16.49 18.43 -16.90
N VAL A 6 -16.40 17.18 -16.41
CA VAL A 6 -17.17 16.06 -16.97
C VAL A 6 -17.80 15.25 -15.83
N GLY A 7 -19.09 14.87 -15.99
CA GLY A 7 -19.90 14.26 -14.93
C GLY A 7 -19.76 12.73 -14.88
N TYR A 8 -19.49 12.20 -13.69
CA TYR A 8 -19.15 10.80 -13.46
C TYR A 8 -20.37 9.90 -13.24
N GLY A 9 -20.28 8.66 -13.76
CA GLY A 9 -21.24 7.58 -13.51
C GLY A 9 -21.11 7.05 -12.09
N LYS A 10 -22.25 6.72 -11.47
CA LYS A 10 -22.31 6.32 -10.06
C LYS A 10 -22.06 4.81 -9.92
N LEU A 11 -21.01 4.41 -9.21
CA LEU A 11 -20.75 3.01 -8.83
C LEU A 11 -21.03 2.78 -7.34
N THR A 12 -21.47 1.56 -7.00
CA THR A 12 -21.99 1.16 -5.68
C THR A 12 -20.97 0.41 -4.84
N ALA A 13 -21.13 0.50 -3.51
CA ALA A 13 -20.21 0.15 -2.43
C ALA A 13 -19.70 -1.30 -2.28
N SER A 14 -19.59 -2.08 -3.36
CA SER A 14 -19.32 -3.53 -3.30
C SER A 14 -17.92 -3.94 -3.77
N ASN A 15 -17.07 -2.98 -4.17
CA ASN A 15 -15.72 -3.21 -4.70
C ASN A 15 -14.62 -2.44 -3.94
N PHE A 16 -14.86 -2.09 -2.68
CA PHE A 16 -13.83 -1.50 -1.82
C PHE A 16 -12.92 -2.64 -1.31
N VAL A 17 -11.65 -2.64 -1.67
CA VAL A 17 -10.62 -3.35 -0.91
C VAL A 17 -9.98 -2.27 -0.05
N ALA A 18 -10.11 -2.39 1.27
CA ALA A 18 -9.43 -1.48 2.19
C ALA A 18 -7.92 -1.64 1.98
N ALA A 19 -7.16 -0.56 2.15
CA ALA A 19 -5.72 -0.64 2.12
C ALA A 19 -5.22 -1.75 3.06
N ALA A 20 -4.14 -2.40 2.63
CA ALA A 20 -3.48 -3.41 3.41
C ALA A 20 -2.66 -2.72 4.50
N ASP A 21 -3.18 -2.78 5.73
CA ASP A 21 -2.70 -1.93 6.82
C ASP A 21 -2.03 -2.76 7.95
N PRO A 22 -0.91 -3.45 7.72
CA PRO A 22 -0.28 -4.24 8.77
C PRO A 22 0.22 -3.37 9.93
N ILE A 23 0.29 -3.98 11.12
CA ILE A 23 0.93 -3.38 12.29
C ILE A 23 2.41 -3.75 12.32
N ILE A 24 3.28 -2.73 12.29
CA ILE A 24 4.74 -2.84 12.35
C ILE A 24 5.25 -2.38 13.72
N LEU A 25 6.17 -3.12 14.31
CA LEU A 25 6.78 -2.88 15.62
C LEU A 25 8.25 -2.48 15.46
N ASP A 26 8.63 -1.28 15.92
CA ASP A 26 10.04 -0.88 16.08
C ASP A 26 10.59 -1.53 17.37
N LEU A 27 11.28 -2.66 17.20
CA LEU A 27 11.80 -3.46 18.31
C LEU A 27 13.10 -2.91 18.91
N ASP A 28 13.94 -2.27 18.09
CA ASP A 28 15.27 -1.83 18.50
C ASP A 28 15.35 -0.33 18.82
N LYS A 29 14.23 0.39 18.64
CA LYS A 29 14.00 1.79 18.97
C LYS A 29 14.86 2.72 18.13
N ASN A 30 15.11 2.34 16.88
CA ASN A 30 15.94 3.09 15.96
C ASN A 30 15.12 3.93 14.95
N GLY A 31 13.78 3.86 15.02
CA GLY A 31 12.87 4.34 13.99
C GLY A 31 12.32 3.15 13.18
N PHE A 32 11.56 3.46 12.13
CA PHE A 32 11.05 2.44 11.22
C PHE A 32 11.89 2.44 9.94
N ASP A 33 12.06 1.26 9.35
CA ASP A 33 12.76 1.04 8.09
C ASP A 33 11.79 0.41 7.10
N LEU A 34 11.22 1.24 6.23
CA LEU A 34 10.25 0.81 5.22
C LEU A 34 10.85 0.96 3.82
N SER A 35 10.50 0.03 2.94
CA SER A 35 10.92 0.01 1.55
C SER A 35 9.81 0.47 0.63
N SER A 36 10.19 1.06 -0.50
CA SER A 36 9.26 1.30 -1.62
C SER A 36 8.90 0.00 -2.33
N ILE A 37 7.84 0.00 -3.15
CA ILE A 37 7.42 -1.13 -4.02
C ILE A 37 8.60 -1.77 -4.77
N GLY A 38 9.53 -0.97 -5.29
CA GLY A 38 10.66 -1.46 -6.09
C GLY A 38 11.72 -2.23 -5.29
N ALA A 39 11.76 -2.04 -3.97
CA ALA A 39 12.68 -2.71 -3.04
C ALA A 39 11.97 -3.63 -2.03
N GLY A 40 10.64 -3.70 -2.09
CA GLY A 40 9.83 -4.56 -1.22
C GLY A 40 9.74 -6.00 -1.70
N VAL A 41 8.58 -6.63 -1.51
CA VAL A 41 8.42 -8.09 -1.65
C VAL A 41 7.15 -8.48 -2.42
N MET A 42 6.97 -9.79 -2.59
CA MET A 42 5.77 -10.41 -3.16
C MET A 42 5.04 -11.22 -2.09
N PHE A 43 3.94 -10.67 -1.55
CA PHE A 43 3.15 -11.23 -0.46
C PHE A 43 1.65 -11.13 -0.78
N ASP A 44 0.86 -12.15 -0.44
CA ASP A 44 -0.60 -12.15 -0.64
C ASP A 44 -1.25 -11.39 0.51
N ILE A 45 -1.36 -10.05 0.39
CA ILE A 45 -1.69 -9.18 1.52
C ILE A 45 -3.19 -9.07 1.78
N ASN A 46 -4.01 -9.39 0.78
CA ASN A 46 -5.47 -9.38 0.87
C ASN A 46 -6.08 -10.81 1.00
N ALA A 47 -5.23 -11.84 1.07
CA ALA A 47 -5.61 -13.25 1.20
C ALA A 47 -6.52 -13.77 0.07
N ASP A 48 -6.34 -13.25 -1.15
CA ASP A 48 -7.12 -13.65 -2.32
C ASP A 48 -6.51 -14.83 -3.09
N GLY A 49 -5.31 -15.27 -2.68
CA GLY A 49 -4.56 -16.37 -3.29
C GLY A 49 -3.53 -15.93 -4.33
N HIS A 50 -3.40 -14.63 -4.61
CA HIS A 50 -2.39 -14.06 -5.50
C HIS A 50 -1.35 -13.29 -4.70
N LYS A 51 -0.12 -13.23 -5.21
CA LYS A 51 0.92 -12.40 -4.58
C LYS A 51 0.84 -10.97 -5.10
N ASP A 52 0.94 -10.03 -4.19
CA ASP A 52 0.95 -8.59 -4.45
C ASP A 52 2.37 -8.06 -4.32
N GLN A 53 2.75 -7.15 -5.22
CA GLN A 53 4.02 -6.44 -5.09
C GLN A 53 3.81 -5.23 -4.20
N MET A 54 4.51 -5.16 -3.07
CA MET A 54 4.28 -4.09 -2.10
C MET A 54 5.57 -3.57 -1.48
N GLY A 55 5.51 -2.34 -0.96
CA GLY A 55 6.46 -1.87 0.04
C GLY A 55 6.50 -2.81 1.25
N TRP A 56 7.58 -2.78 2.01
CA TRP A 56 7.83 -3.81 3.04
C TRP A 56 8.76 -3.35 4.16
N THR A 57 8.95 -4.19 5.19
CA THR A 57 10.01 -4.04 6.19
C THR A 57 10.78 -5.34 6.39
N SER A 58 12.09 -5.26 6.60
CA SER A 58 12.97 -6.42 6.86
C SER A 58 13.74 -6.35 8.18
N LYS A 59 13.66 -5.20 8.88
CA LYS A 59 14.35 -4.98 10.15
C LYS A 59 13.38 -4.83 11.32
N ASP A 60 12.19 -4.30 11.04
CA ASP A 60 11.12 -4.18 12.03
C ASP A 60 10.19 -5.39 12.01
N GLY A 61 9.41 -5.52 13.06
CA GLY A 61 8.56 -6.69 13.27
C GLY A 61 7.14 -6.50 12.74
N ILE A 62 6.70 -7.33 11.81
CA ILE A 62 5.29 -7.43 11.43
C ILE A 62 4.56 -8.22 12.53
N LEU A 63 3.51 -7.65 13.11
CA LEU A 63 2.68 -8.35 14.10
C LEU A 63 1.76 -9.36 13.40
N ALA A 64 1.80 -10.60 13.87
CA ALA A 64 1.10 -11.71 13.21
C ALA A 64 0.48 -12.71 14.19
N LEU A 65 -0.43 -13.53 13.69
CA LEU A 65 -1.00 -14.69 14.36
C LEU A 65 -1.17 -15.82 13.33
N ASP A 66 -0.40 -16.90 13.50
CA ASP A 66 -0.59 -18.16 12.76
C ASP A 66 -1.95 -18.76 13.14
N LEU A 67 -2.92 -18.64 12.23
CA LEU A 67 -4.32 -18.98 12.46
C LEU A 67 -4.62 -20.42 12.10
N ASP A 68 -3.94 -20.95 11.07
CA ASP A 68 -4.16 -22.31 10.58
C ASP A 68 -3.25 -23.35 11.26
N GLY A 69 -2.25 -22.89 12.01
CA GLY A 69 -1.30 -23.70 12.77
C GLY A 69 -0.23 -24.37 11.89
N ASN A 70 0.03 -23.85 10.69
CA ASN A 70 0.99 -24.40 9.75
C ASN A 70 2.45 -24.01 10.08
N GLY A 71 2.65 -23.07 11.01
CA GLY A 71 3.95 -22.61 11.48
C GLY A 71 4.60 -21.54 10.60
N LEU A 72 3.86 -21.00 9.64
CA LEU A 72 4.23 -19.92 8.73
C LEU A 72 3.24 -18.77 8.91
N ILE A 73 3.60 -17.62 8.35
CA ILE A 73 2.68 -16.51 8.07
C ILE A 73 2.68 -16.37 6.55
N ASP A 74 1.61 -16.78 5.90
CA ASP A 74 1.61 -16.98 4.45
C ASP A 74 0.71 -16.03 3.65
N ASN A 75 -0.19 -15.30 4.31
CA ASN A 75 -1.03 -14.28 3.70
C ASN A 75 -1.57 -13.25 4.71
N GLY A 76 -2.27 -12.23 4.19
CA GLY A 76 -2.86 -11.12 4.91
C GLY A 76 -3.85 -11.47 6.02
N SER A 77 -4.49 -12.65 5.95
CA SER A 77 -5.42 -13.08 7.00
C SER A 77 -4.73 -13.40 8.31
N GLU A 78 -3.40 -13.60 8.30
CA GLU A 78 -2.60 -13.95 9.49
C GLU A 78 -1.82 -12.76 10.05
N ILE A 79 -1.91 -11.59 9.42
CA ILE A 79 -1.37 -10.33 9.92
C ILE A 79 -2.50 -9.34 10.18
N PHE A 80 -2.27 -8.36 11.04
CA PHE A 80 -3.33 -7.47 11.48
C PHE A 80 -3.63 -6.41 10.43
N THR A 81 -4.50 -6.75 9.49
CA THR A 81 -5.09 -5.90 8.45
C THR A 81 -6.63 -5.90 8.61
N PRO A 82 -7.38 -5.11 7.80
CA PRO A 82 -8.83 -5.24 7.72
C PRO A 82 -9.35 -6.67 7.45
N ASP A 83 -8.58 -7.50 6.76
CA ASP A 83 -8.95 -8.87 6.33
C ASP A 83 -8.49 -9.98 7.30
N PHE A 84 -7.87 -9.60 8.43
CA PHE A 84 -7.40 -10.54 9.45
C PHE A 84 -8.46 -11.60 9.79
N ASN A 85 -8.08 -12.88 9.80
CA ASN A 85 -8.94 -14.02 10.07
C ASN A 85 -10.21 -14.10 9.19
N GLY A 86 -10.11 -13.60 7.94
CA GLY A 86 -11.23 -13.50 7.00
C GLY A 86 -12.32 -12.52 7.45
N GLY A 87 -11.95 -11.58 8.33
CA GLY A 87 -12.81 -10.54 8.88
C GLY A 87 -13.03 -9.37 7.93
N GLN A 88 -13.75 -8.37 8.42
CA GLN A 88 -13.87 -7.05 7.81
C GLN A 88 -13.78 -6.03 8.94
N PHE A 89 -12.55 -5.77 9.36
CA PHE A 89 -12.26 -4.79 10.41
C PHE A 89 -12.16 -3.39 9.82
N ALA A 90 -12.37 -2.38 10.66
CA ALA A 90 -12.21 -0.99 10.23
C ALA A 90 -10.75 -0.59 10.02
N SER A 91 -9.82 -1.34 10.64
CA SER A 91 -8.37 -1.11 10.61
C SER A 91 -7.65 -2.35 11.20
N GLY A 92 -6.35 -2.48 11.02
CA GLY A 92 -5.50 -3.49 11.67
C GLY A 92 -5.52 -3.38 13.20
N VAL A 93 -5.55 -2.16 13.76
CA VAL A 93 -5.71 -1.97 15.22
C VAL A 93 -7.10 -2.41 15.70
N ALA A 94 -8.14 -2.21 14.88
CA ALA A 94 -9.47 -2.75 15.19
C ALA A 94 -9.50 -4.29 15.15
N ALA A 95 -8.74 -4.90 14.23
CA ALA A 95 -8.52 -6.35 14.21
C ALA A 95 -7.79 -6.82 15.48
N LEU A 96 -6.73 -6.14 15.89
CA LEU A 96 -6.01 -6.44 17.13
C LEU A 96 -6.89 -6.29 18.37
N ALA A 97 -7.71 -5.25 18.43
CA ALA A 97 -8.65 -5.00 19.52
C ALA A 97 -9.70 -6.11 19.66
N SER A 98 -9.98 -6.89 18.61
CA SER A 98 -10.86 -8.06 18.70
C SER A 98 -10.31 -9.16 19.62
N LEU A 99 -9.02 -9.11 19.93
CA LEU A 99 -8.32 -10.05 20.81
C LEU A 99 -8.29 -9.61 22.28
N ASP A 100 -8.74 -8.39 22.60
CA ASP A 100 -8.84 -7.89 23.98
C ASP A 100 -10.07 -8.51 24.67
N THR A 101 -9.83 -9.59 25.40
CA THR A 101 -10.88 -10.41 26.02
C THR A 101 -11.41 -9.81 27.32
N ASN A 102 -10.62 -8.96 27.98
CA ASN A 102 -10.96 -8.37 29.27
C ASN A 102 -11.46 -6.92 29.15
N GLY A 103 -11.27 -6.29 27.98
CA GLY A 103 -11.70 -4.94 27.63
C GLY A 103 -10.93 -3.84 28.34
N ASP A 104 -9.66 -4.07 28.70
CA ASP A 104 -8.83 -3.10 29.41
C ASP A 104 -8.00 -2.17 28.51
N GLY A 105 -8.14 -2.33 27.18
CA GLY A 105 -7.58 -1.43 26.17
C GLY A 105 -6.14 -1.75 25.81
N LYS A 106 -5.67 -2.97 26.06
CA LYS A 106 -4.36 -3.48 25.65
C LYS A 106 -4.44 -4.99 25.42
N ILE A 107 -3.49 -5.52 24.66
CA ILE A 107 -3.29 -6.95 24.50
C ILE A 107 -2.12 -7.36 25.38
N ASP A 108 -2.39 -8.15 26.43
CA ASP A 108 -1.39 -8.61 27.39
C ASP A 108 -1.62 -10.05 27.88
N ALA A 109 -0.82 -10.51 28.85
CA ALA A 109 -0.92 -11.89 29.37
C ALA A 109 -2.29 -12.26 30.01
N SER A 110 -3.19 -11.29 30.17
CA SER A 110 -4.58 -11.51 30.58
C SER A 110 -5.49 -11.93 29.42
N ASP A 111 -5.00 -11.85 28.17
CA ASP A 111 -5.70 -12.26 26.96
C ASP A 111 -5.17 -13.58 26.42
N ASP A 112 -6.09 -14.50 26.11
CA ASP A 112 -5.75 -15.85 25.61
C ASP A 112 -4.91 -15.81 24.32
N ALA A 113 -5.05 -14.74 23.53
CA ALA A 113 -4.35 -14.58 22.26
C ALA A 113 -2.89 -14.11 22.43
N PHE A 114 -2.54 -13.41 23.51
CA PHE A 114 -1.22 -12.78 23.66
C PHE A 114 -0.06 -13.78 23.54
N SER A 115 -0.22 -14.97 24.12
CA SER A 115 0.78 -16.04 24.06
C SER A 115 0.97 -16.67 22.67
N LYS A 116 0.04 -16.41 21.74
CA LYS A 116 0.03 -16.96 20.38
C LYS A 116 0.56 -15.98 19.34
N LEU A 117 0.46 -14.68 19.63
CA LEU A 117 0.96 -13.62 18.79
C LEU A 117 2.46 -13.83 18.47
N LYS A 118 2.81 -13.51 17.23
CA LYS A 118 4.14 -13.62 16.66
C LYS A 118 4.62 -12.25 16.20
N ILE A 119 5.93 -12.12 16.18
CA ILE A 119 6.63 -11.04 15.49
C ILE A 119 7.40 -11.67 14.36
N TRP A 120 7.08 -11.28 13.14
CA TRP A 120 7.76 -11.71 11.92
C TRP A 120 8.75 -10.64 11.49
N VAL A 121 10.04 -10.99 11.51
CA VAL A 121 11.11 -10.16 10.92
C VAL A 121 11.62 -10.90 9.70
N ASP A 122 11.20 -10.45 8.51
CA ASP A 122 11.67 -10.97 7.21
C ASP A 122 13.11 -10.51 6.95
N ALA A 123 14.05 -11.10 7.67
CA ALA A 123 15.45 -10.68 7.69
C ALA A 123 16.15 -10.82 6.34
N ASN A 124 15.57 -11.63 5.44
CA ASN A 124 16.11 -11.85 4.09
C ASN A 124 15.33 -11.12 2.98
N ASN A 125 14.25 -10.40 3.34
CA ASN A 125 13.45 -9.52 2.49
C ASN A 125 12.89 -10.25 1.26
N ASN A 126 12.31 -11.43 1.46
CA ASN A 126 11.75 -12.25 0.39
C ASN A 126 10.21 -12.37 0.44
N GLY A 127 9.55 -11.83 1.47
CA GLY A 127 8.11 -11.92 1.69
C GLY A 127 7.63 -13.34 2.02
N ILE A 128 8.50 -14.19 2.57
CA ILE A 128 8.21 -15.57 2.97
C ILE A 128 8.62 -15.73 4.42
N SER A 129 7.70 -16.22 5.26
CA SER A 129 8.03 -16.52 6.64
C SER A 129 8.94 -17.74 6.74
N ASP A 130 10.25 -17.51 6.86
CA ASP A 130 11.26 -18.57 6.91
C ASP A 130 11.57 -19.06 8.34
N GLU A 131 12.22 -20.23 8.46
CA GLU A 131 12.65 -20.75 9.75
C GLU A 131 13.61 -19.77 10.45
N GLY A 132 13.22 -19.32 11.65
CA GLY A 132 13.99 -18.38 12.46
C GLY A 132 13.57 -16.93 12.34
N GLU A 133 12.63 -16.60 11.45
CA GLU A 133 12.09 -15.24 11.28
C GLU A 133 10.87 -14.95 12.17
N LEU A 134 10.22 -15.99 12.69
CA LEU A 134 9.14 -15.88 13.64
C LEU A 134 9.63 -16.00 15.08
N SER A 135 9.25 -15.03 15.90
CA SER A 135 9.52 -15.01 17.34
C SER A 135 8.26 -14.66 18.11
N SER A 136 8.20 -14.96 19.42
CA SER A 136 7.08 -14.55 20.26
C SER A 136 7.28 -13.14 20.82
N LEU A 137 6.19 -12.46 21.21
CA LEU A 137 6.29 -11.19 21.93
C LEU A 137 7.12 -11.35 23.21
N PHE A 138 6.90 -12.44 23.94
CA PHE A 138 7.62 -12.74 25.18
C PHE A 138 9.13 -12.90 24.97
N ASP A 139 9.55 -13.58 23.90
CA ASP A 139 10.98 -13.77 23.59
C ASP A 139 11.68 -12.45 23.23
N ASN A 140 10.92 -11.48 22.71
CA ASN A 140 11.36 -10.10 22.46
C ASN A 140 11.18 -9.18 23.68
N GLY A 141 10.78 -9.73 24.83
CA GLY A 141 10.60 -8.98 26.07
C GLY A 141 9.38 -8.06 26.08
N VAL A 142 8.47 -8.16 25.11
CA VAL A 142 7.22 -7.40 25.06
C VAL A 142 6.22 -7.99 26.05
N THR A 143 5.60 -7.15 26.85
CA THR A 143 4.61 -7.55 27.88
C THR A 143 3.20 -7.07 27.60
N SER A 144 3.02 -6.01 26.79
CA SER A 144 1.69 -5.53 26.40
C SER A 144 1.76 -4.61 25.17
N ILE A 145 0.74 -4.65 24.33
CA ILE A 145 0.53 -3.70 23.22
C ILE A 145 -0.68 -2.82 23.57
N SER A 146 -0.55 -1.49 23.55
CA SER A 146 -1.66 -0.56 23.78
C SER A 146 -2.59 -0.52 22.57
N LEU A 147 -3.91 -0.50 22.81
CA LEU A 147 -4.92 -0.25 21.76
C LEU A 147 -5.26 1.24 21.62
N THR A 148 -4.66 2.10 22.45
CA THR A 148 -4.76 3.56 22.27
C THR A 148 -3.74 4.01 21.24
N THR A 149 -4.23 4.62 20.16
CA THR A 149 -3.41 5.13 19.06
C THR A 149 -3.58 6.63 18.84
N ASP A 150 -2.56 7.24 18.23
CA ASP A 150 -2.62 8.54 17.60
C ASP A 150 -2.91 8.33 16.10
N ASN A 151 -4.04 8.86 15.62
CA ASN A 151 -4.50 8.73 14.23
C ASN A 151 -4.31 10.05 13.45
N THR A 152 -3.28 10.83 13.79
CA THR A 152 -2.94 12.06 13.07
C THR A 152 -2.50 11.81 11.63
N GLY A 153 -2.14 10.57 11.30
CA GLY A 153 -1.66 10.15 10.00
C GLY A 153 -0.23 10.61 9.71
N GLY A 154 0.22 10.42 8.48
CA GLY A 154 1.52 10.90 8.01
C GLY A 154 2.14 9.99 6.97
N GLN A 155 3.45 10.13 6.80
CA GLN A 155 4.25 9.24 5.96
C GLN A 155 5.56 8.89 6.67
N GLU A 156 6.03 7.66 6.46
CA GLU A 156 7.34 7.17 6.88
C GLU A 156 7.98 6.46 5.68
N ASP A 157 9.21 6.85 5.31
CA ASP A 157 9.92 6.32 4.13
C ASP A 157 9.08 6.27 2.83
N GLY A 158 8.12 7.20 2.70
CA GLY A 158 7.22 7.31 1.56
C GLY A 158 5.99 6.41 1.62
N GLN A 159 5.82 5.60 2.67
CA GLN A 159 4.61 4.80 2.92
C GLN A 159 3.64 5.58 3.81
N THR A 160 2.33 5.35 3.65
CA THR A 160 1.30 6.03 4.43
C THR A 160 1.25 5.48 5.85
N VAL A 161 1.17 6.36 6.85
CA VAL A 161 0.96 5.98 8.25
C VAL A 161 -0.47 6.33 8.63
N PHE A 162 -1.26 5.34 9.05
CA PHE A 162 -2.65 5.57 9.50
C PHE A 162 -2.72 5.89 10.98
N SER A 163 -1.99 5.12 11.78
CA SER A 163 -1.98 5.27 13.22
C SER A 163 -0.64 4.88 13.81
N THR A 164 -0.31 5.48 14.95
CA THR A 164 0.85 5.09 15.75
C THR A 164 0.41 4.77 17.17
N GLY A 165 1.13 3.87 17.83
CA GLY A 165 0.86 3.48 19.19
C GLY A 165 2.12 3.00 19.89
N THR A 166 1.94 2.43 21.07
CA THR A 166 3.08 1.99 21.90
C THR A 166 2.86 0.59 22.44
N PHE A 167 3.96 -0.11 22.65
CA PHE A 167 4.00 -1.35 23.41
C PHE A 167 5.02 -1.23 24.55
N THR A 168 4.90 -2.09 25.55
CA THR A 168 5.72 -2.04 26.77
C THR A 168 6.59 -3.29 26.86
N PHE A 169 7.86 -3.08 27.19
CA PHE A 169 8.82 -4.14 27.49
C PHE A 169 8.79 -4.52 28.98
N ALA A 170 9.32 -5.70 29.30
CA ALA A 170 9.40 -6.22 30.66
C ALA A 170 10.25 -5.37 31.62
N ASP A 171 11.15 -4.54 31.10
CA ASP A 171 11.93 -3.57 31.88
C ASP A 171 11.16 -2.26 32.19
N GLY A 172 9.94 -2.13 31.68
CA GLY A 172 9.06 -0.97 31.82
C GLY A 172 9.31 0.14 30.80
N SER A 173 10.27 -0.01 29.90
CA SER A 173 10.45 0.89 28.76
C SER A 173 9.37 0.64 27.70
N THR A 174 9.16 1.61 26.81
CA THR A 174 8.24 1.49 25.68
C THR A 174 8.99 1.32 24.37
N GLY A 175 8.33 0.73 23.38
CA GLY A 175 8.63 0.81 21.95
C GLY A 175 7.40 1.32 21.20
N ASP A 176 7.60 1.71 19.95
CA ASP A 176 6.56 2.32 19.13
C ASP A 176 6.10 1.33 18.06
N PHE A 177 4.81 1.39 17.71
CA PHE A 177 4.27 0.67 16.56
C PHE A 177 3.54 1.62 15.63
N MET A 178 3.39 1.23 14.37
CA MET A 178 2.54 1.91 13.41
C MET A 178 1.64 0.93 12.67
N GLU A 179 0.49 1.44 12.24
CA GLU A 179 -0.33 0.86 11.19
C GLU A 179 0.03 1.56 9.89
N VAL A 180 0.57 0.81 8.94
CA VAL A 180 1.16 1.34 7.71
C VAL A 180 0.34 0.89 6.50
N GLY A 181 -0.01 1.82 5.62
CA GLY A 181 -0.49 1.53 4.28
C GLY A 181 0.71 1.40 3.36
N PHE A 182 1.11 0.17 3.08
CA PHE A 182 2.15 -0.06 2.08
C PHE A 182 1.61 0.22 0.69
N ASP A 183 2.38 0.95 -0.10
CA ASP A 183 2.14 1.06 -1.52
C ASP A 183 2.10 -0.36 -2.11
N THR A 184 1.01 -0.73 -2.76
CA THR A 184 0.73 -2.10 -3.18
C THR A 184 0.21 -2.15 -4.61
N ILE A 185 0.75 -3.07 -5.40
CA ILE A 185 0.27 -3.47 -6.72
C ILE A 185 -0.34 -4.86 -6.57
N PHE A 186 -1.67 -4.93 -6.62
CA PHE A 186 -2.39 -6.18 -6.42
C PHE A 186 -2.28 -7.12 -7.62
N GLY A 187 -2.01 -8.41 -7.35
CA GLY A 187 -2.02 -9.47 -8.36
C GLY A 187 -3.45 -9.88 -8.76
N SER A 188 -3.65 -10.41 -9.98
CA SER A 188 -4.95 -10.96 -10.41
C SER A 188 -4.82 -12.09 -11.46
N ASP A 189 -5.82 -12.97 -11.53
CA ASP A 189 -5.91 -14.08 -12.50
C ASP A 189 -6.47 -13.68 -13.89
N ALA A 190 -7.08 -12.49 -14.03
CA ALA A 190 -7.59 -11.93 -15.28
C ALA A 190 -7.93 -10.43 -15.12
N ASP A 191 -7.74 -9.63 -16.18
CA ASP A 191 -8.01 -8.17 -16.28
C ASP A 191 -7.03 -7.25 -15.51
N PRO A 192 -6.85 -5.97 -15.95
CA PRO A 192 -5.71 -5.12 -15.62
C PRO A 192 -5.40 -5.01 -14.12
N LEU A 193 -4.11 -4.90 -13.79
CA LEU A 193 -3.63 -4.69 -12.42
C LEU A 193 -4.40 -3.50 -11.83
N THR A 194 -4.96 -3.63 -10.63
CA THR A 194 -5.73 -2.54 -10.04
C THR A 194 -4.93 -1.92 -8.90
N VAL A 195 -4.81 -0.59 -8.91
CA VAL A 195 -4.18 0.21 -7.85
C VAL A 195 -5.23 1.17 -7.33
N MET A 196 -5.40 1.26 -6.01
CA MET A 196 -6.44 2.11 -5.40
C MET A 196 -5.83 2.88 -4.24
N GLY A 197 -6.00 4.20 -4.25
CA GLY A 197 -5.70 5.09 -3.14
C GLY A 197 -6.83 5.07 -2.11
N THR A 198 -6.69 5.90 -1.10
CA THR A 198 -7.49 5.89 0.13
C THR A 198 -8.26 7.20 0.30
N ASP A 199 -8.67 7.51 1.53
CA ASP A 199 -9.07 8.87 1.88
C ASP A 199 -7.78 9.64 2.26
N GLY A 200 -7.35 10.61 1.46
CA GLY A 200 -6.10 11.33 1.62
C GLY A 200 -5.57 11.84 0.28
N ASP A 201 -4.43 12.55 0.31
CA ASP A 201 -3.71 12.89 -0.92
C ASP A 201 -2.73 11.74 -1.20
N ASP A 202 -3.08 10.82 -2.11
CA ASP A 202 -2.32 9.59 -2.37
C ASP A 202 -1.34 9.71 -3.55
N ILE A 203 -0.33 8.83 -3.62
CA ILE A 203 0.58 8.72 -4.77
C ILE A 203 0.48 7.29 -5.36
N LEU A 204 -0.06 7.17 -6.58
CA LEU A 204 -0.34 5.90 -7.23
C LEU A 204 0.59 5.69 -8.43
N HIS A 205 1.22 4.52 -8.54
CA HIS A 205 2.17 4.23 -9.63
C HIS A 205 1.58 3.25 -10.66
N GLY A 206 1.56 3.65 -11.93
CA GLY A 206 1.01 2.86 -13.05
C GLY A 206 1.81 1.61 -13.45
N GLY A 207 3.00 1.36 -12.90
CA GLY A 207 3.71 0.07 -13.02
C GLY A 207 3.87 -0.52 -14.44
N MET A 208 4.05 -1.86 -14.51
CA MET A 208 4.17 -2.61 -15.76
C MET A 208 2.82 -3.25 -16.15
N GLY A 209 2.42 -3.11 -17.40
CA GLY A 209 1.17 -3.69 -17.93
C GLY A 209 0.01 -2.68 -17.90
N GLN A 210 -1.20 -3.11 -18.29
CA GLN A 210 -2.37 -2.25 -18.17
C GLN A 210 -2.79 -2.18 -16.70
N VAL A 211 -2.89 -0.97 -16.15
CA VAL A 211 -3.27 -0.71 -14.77
C VAL A 211 -4.55 0.11 -14.69
N VAL A 212 -5.44 -0.26 -13.79
CA VAL A 212 -6.64 0.50 -13.42
C VAL A 212 -6.38 1.16 -12.07
N MET A 213 -6.30 2.48 -12.05
CA MET A 213 -6.06 3.31 -10.88
C MET A 213 -7.34 3.99 -10.39
N THR A 214 -7.50 4.12 -9.07
CA THR A 214 -8.58 4.91 -8.43
C THR A 214 -7.96 5.69 -7.28
N GLY A 215 -7.98 7.02 -7.32
CA GLY A 215 -7.34 7.86 -6.30
C GLY A 215 -8.05 7.83 -4.96
N GLY A 216 -9.38 7.89 -4.96
CA GLY A 216 -10.19 7.97 -3.75
C GLY A 216 -10.57 9.41 -3.40
N VAL A 217 -10.55 9.75 -2.11
CA VAL A 217 -10.93 11.08 -1.63
C VAL A 217 -9.68 11.89 -1.30
N GLY A 218 -9.31 12.84 -2.15
CA GLY A 218 -8.29 13.84 -1.85
C GLY A 218 -7.75 14.45 -3.12
N ASN A 219 -6.49 14.87 -3.10
CA ASN A 219 -5.76 15.35 -4.27
C ASN A 219 -4.65 14.35 -4.62
N ASP A 220 -4.96 13.44 -5.53
CA ASP A 220 -4.12 12.27 -5.76
C ASP A 220 -3.12 12.50 -6.89
N THR A 221 -1.96 11.87 -6.80
CA THR A 221 -0.90 11.95 -7.82
C THR A 221 -0.71 10.59 -8.48
N PHE A 222 -1.05 10.48 -9.76
CA PHE A 222 -0.86 9.28 -10.57
C PHE A 222 0.44 9.39 -11.35
N VAL A 223 1.42 8.56 -11.02
CA VAL A 223 2.80 8.61 -11.50
C VAL A 223 3.03 7.57 -12.60
N PHE A 224 3.57 8.03 -13.72
CA PHE A 224 3.96 7.23 -14.87
C PHE A 224 5.45 7.42 -15.17
N ASP A 225 6.18 6.31 -15.28
CA ASP A 225 7.59 6.30 -15.65
C ASP A 225 7.85 5.55 -16.97
N GLY A 226 9.12 5.28 -17.28
CA GLY A 226 9.49 4.59 -18.53
C GLY A 226 8.87 3.19 -18.70
N THR A 227 8.46 2.53 -17.61
CA THR A 227 7.84 1.20 -17.65
C THR A 227 6.41 1.22 -18.19
N ALA A 228 5.72 2.36 -18.13
CA ALA A 228 4.41 2.58 -18.77
C ALA A 228 4.47 2.44 -20.31
N LEU A 229 5.67 2.40 -20.89
CA LEU A 229 5.89 2.20 -22.32
C LEU A 229 6.22 0.75 -22.68
N ASP A 230 6.45 -0.14 -21.72
CA ASP A 230 6.91 -1.50 -21.97
C ASP A 230 5.75 -2.45 -22.37
N GLU A 231 5.98 -3.16 -23.48
CA GLU A 231 5.28 -4.34 -24.02
C GLU A 231 3.75 -4.44 -24.15
N LEU A 232 2.94 -3.42 -23.89
CA LEU A 232 1.51 -3.43 -24.29
C LEU A 232 1.10 -2.08 -24.95
N ASP A 233 0.35 -2.15 -26.06
CA ASP A 233 -0.26 -0.98 -26.75
C ASP A 233 -1.57 -0.54 -26.05
N VAL A 234 -1.63 -0.66 -24.72
CA VAL A 234 -2.85 -0.42 -23.94
C VAL A 234 -2.52 0.63 -22.89
N ALA A 235 -3.37 1.67 -22.82
CA ALA A 235 -3.27 2.71 -21.82
C ALA A 235 -3.85 2.25 -20.48
N ASP A 236 -3.29 2.77 -19.41
CA ASP A 236 -3.85 2.67 -18.07
C ASP A 236 -5.19 3.40 -17.97
N VAL A 237 -5.95 3.15 -16.91
CA VAL A 237 -7.27 3.76 -16.70
C VAL A 237 -7.32 4.34 -15.31
N ILE A 238 -7.56 5.65 -15.17
CA ILE A 238 -7.89 6.25 -13.89
C ILE A 238 -9.41 6.40 -13.81
N THR A 239 -10.03 5.89 -12.76
CA THR A 239 -11.48 5.75 -12.71
C THR A 239 -12.23 6.93 -12.08
N ASP A 240 -11.53 7.77 -11.32
CA ASP A 240 -12.11 8.85 -10.52
C ASP A 240 -11.33 10.17 -10.57
N PHE A 241 -10.46 10.34 -11.57
CA PHE A 241 -9.60 11.51 -11.72
C PHE A 241 -10.39 12.83 -11.58
N ASN A 242 -10.07 13.59 -10.55
CA ASN A 242 -10.64 14.88 -10.22
C ASN A 242 -9.71 16.03 -10.64
N GLY A 243 -10.04 16.67 -11.77
CA GLY A 243 -9.24 17.77 -12.31
C GLY A 243 -9.13 19.04 -11.46
N ASP A 244 -9.78 19.13 -10.30
CA ASP A 244 -9.61 20.25 -9.35
C ASP A 244 -8.50 20.00 -8.31
N GLY A 245 -8.05 18.75 -8.15
CA GLY A 245 -7.08 18.32 -7.13
C GLY A 245 -5.98 17.43 -7.67
N ASP A 246 -6.36 16.46 -8.48
CA ASP A 246 -5.47 15.37 -8.89
C ASP A 246 -4.44 15.80 -9.94
N VAL A 247 -3.33 15.08 -9.96
CA VAL A 247 -2.17 15.33 -10.79
C VAL A 247 -1.76 14.06 -11.53
N LEU A 248 -1.54 14.18 -12.84
CA LEU A 248 -0.78 13.18 -13.60
C LEU A 248 0.68 13.59 -13.60
N ASP A 249 1.55 12.81 -12.96
CA ASP A 249 2.99 12.99 -13.02
C ASP A 249 3.61 12.08 -14.09
N VAL A 250 4.07 12.70 -15.18
CA VAL A 250 4.73 12.03 -16.31
C VAL A 250 6.19 12.45 -16.44
N THR A 251 6.78 13.02 -15.39
CA THR A 251 8.13 13.60 -15.43
C THR A 251 9.17 12.53 -15.73
N ALA A 252 9.17 11.43 -14.96
CA ALA A 252 10.10 10.33 -15.15
C ALA A 252 9.92 9.63 -16.50
N LEU A 253 8.67 9.52 -16.98
CA LEU A 253 8.35 8.99 -18.30
C LEU A 253 8.97 9.84 -19.42
N LEU A 254 8.79 11.17 -19.37
CA LEU A 254 9.34 12.08 -20.36
C LEU A 254 10.87 12.13 -20.33
N ASP A 255 11.46 12.10 -19.15
CA ASP A 255 12.92 12.07 -18.99
C ASP A 255 13.53 10.80 -19.61
N SER A 256 12.86 9.67 -19.44
CA SER A 256 13.22 8.40 -20.06
C SER A 256 13.11 8.46 -21.58
N LEU A 257 12.01 9.01 -22.11
CA LEU A 257 11.78 9.16 -23.55
C LEU A 257 12.78 10.10 -24.23
N LEU A 258 13.10 11.22 -23.59
CA LEU A 258 13.94 12.27 -24.15
C LEU A 258 15.44 12.01 -23.89
N GLY A 259 15.77 11.15 -22.92
CA GLY A 259 17.13 10.91 -22.47
C GLY A 259 17.75 12.10 -21.72
N GLU A 260 16.94 13.08 -21.34
CA GLU A 260 17.32 14.28 -20.60
C GLU A 260 16.14 14.80 -19.78
N GLN A 261 16.44 15.60 -18.75
CA GLN A 261 15.43 16.25 -17.92
C GLN A 261 14.57 17.21 -18.76
N ALA A 262 13.29 16.92 -18.88
CA ALA A 262 12.37 17.69 -19.72
C ALA A 262 12.07 19.06 -19.10
N SER A 263 12.24 20.13 -19.89
CA SER A 263 11.69 21.44 -19.51
C SER A 263 10.16 21.43 -19.63
N ALA A 264 9.45 22.33 -18.92
CA ALA A 264 7.99 22.44 -19.04
C ALA A 264 7.52 22.69 -20.49
N GLU A 265 8.29 23.44 -21.29
CA GLU A 265 8.00 23.70 -22.70
C GLU A 265 8.22 22.45 -23.57
N THR A 266 9.27 21.69 -23.26
CA THR A 266 9.58 20.41 -23.94
C THR A 266 8.54 19.34 -23.60
N ALA A 267 8.14 19.23 -22.33
CA ALA A 267 7.11 18.32 -21.87
C ALA A 267 5.77 18.58 -22.57
N ALA A 268 5.37 19.85 -22.66
CA ALA A 268 4.12 20.26 -23.30
C ALA A 268 4.07 19.95 -24.80
N SER A 269 5.21 19.88 -25.49
CA SER A 269 5.25 19.52 -26.92
C SER A 269 5.24 18.02 -27.18
N HIS A 270 5.51 17.20 -26.15
CA HIS A 270 5.53 15.73 -26.24
C HIS A 270 4.33 15.07 -25.58
N LEU A 271 3.35 15.86 -25.10
CA LEU A 271 2.10 15.40 -24.52
C LEU A 271 0.91 15.87 -25.34
N ARG A 272 -0.11 15.02 -25.42
CA ARG A 272 -1.40 15.35 -26.03
C ARG A 272 -2.54 14.76 -25.22
N ALA A 273 -3.62 15.49 -25.08
CA ALA A 273 -4.90 14.97 -24.60
C ALA A 273 -5.93 14.96 -25.73
N THR A 274 -6.65 13.84 -25.88
CA THR A 274 -7.77 13.69 -26.82
C THR A 274 -9.02 13.27 -26.08
N VAL A 275 -10.16 13.83 -26.45
CA VAL A 275 -11.46 13.50 -25.84
C VAL A 275 -12.33 12.78 -26.85
N GLU A 276 -12.75 11.55 -26.53
CA GLU A 276 -13.63 10.73 -27.35
C GLU A 276 -14.62 9.97 -26.44
N ASP A 277 -15.90 9.97 -26.82
CA ASP A 277 -17.00 9.31 -26.09
C ASP A 277 -17.12 9.63 -24.58
N GLY A 278 -16.58 10.77 -24.16
CA GLY A 278 -16.62 11.24 -22.77
C GLY A 278 -15.36 10.91 -21.95
N ASN A 279 -14.42 10.16 -22.52
CA ASN A 279 -13.14 9.82 -21.90
C ASN A 279 -12.04 10.75 -22.40
N THR A 280 -11.06 11.04 -21.55
CA THR A 280 -9.86 11.80 -21.92
C THR A 280 -8.66 10.87 -21.98
N THR A 281 -8.08 10.68 -23.16
CA THR A 281 -6.84 9.91 -23.32
C THR A 281 -5.65 10.86 -23.35
N VAL A 282 -4.65 10.59 -22.52
CA VAL A 282 -3.35 11.27 -22.51
C VAL A 282 -2.34 10.39 -23.24
N SER A 283 -1.70 10.95 -24.26
CA SER A 283 -0.69 10.28 -25.08
C SER A 283 0.66 11.01 -24.99
N VAL A 284 1.75 10.26 -25.08
CA VAL A 284 3.12 10.76 -25.23
C VAL A 284 3.66 10.53 -26.63
N GLN A 285 4.51 11.44 -27.11
CA GLN A 285 5.18 11.31 -28.39
C GLN A 285 6.40 10.38 -28.27
N THR A 286 6.38 9.26 -28.99
CA THR A 286 7.48 8.27 -29.01
C THR A 286 8.30 8.30 -30.31
N GLY A 287 7.88 9.11 -31.29
CA GLY A 287 8.59 9.35 -32.54
C GLY A 287 8.03 10.55 -33.30
N ALA A 288 8.63 10.92 -34.43
CA ALA A 288 8.31 12.16 -35.16
C ALA A 288 6.80 12.34 -35.44
N ASP A 289 6.09 11.24 -35.72
CA ASP A 289 4.62 11.23 -35.92
C ASP A 289 3.97 10.05 -35.17
N THR A 290 4.61 9.54 -34.12
CA THR A 290 4.15 8.36 -33.37
C THR A 290 3.80 8.76 -31.95
N TRP A 291 2.57 8.42 -31.55
CA TRP A 291 2.01 8.70 -30.24
C TRP A 291 1.60 7.39 -29.60
N LYS A 292 1.91 7.24 -28.32
CA LYS A 292 1.47 6.10 -27.50
C LYS A 292 0.56 6.63 -26.40
N ASP A 293 -0.59 5.98 -26.23
CA ASP A 293 -1.52 6.30 -25.15
C ASP A 293 -0.95 5.78 -23.83
N VAL A 294 -0.98 6.63 -22.80
CA VAL A 294 -0.42 6.35 -21.47
C VAL A 294 -1.53 6.06 -20.50
N VAL A 295 -2.57 6.92 -20.49
CA VAL A 295 -3.67 6.81 -19.54
C VAL A 295 -4.97 7.35 -20.13
N VAL A 296 -6.08 6.75 -19.70
CA VAL A 296 -7.46 7.18 -19.95
C VAL A 296 -8.10 7.64 -18.64
N LEU A 297 -8.75 8.80 -18.66
CA LEU A 297 -9.50 9.42 -17.57
C LEU A 297 -11.00 9.43 -17.88
#